data_AF-A0A4Y2EVN8-F1
#
_entry.id   AF-A0A4Y2EVN8-F1
#
_cell.length_a   1.000
_cell.length_b   1.000
_cell.length_c   1.000
_cell.angle_alpha   90.00
_cell.angle_beta   90.00
_cell.angle_gamma   90.00
#
_symmetry.space_group_name_H-M   'P 1'
#
loop_
_entity.id
_entity.type
_entity.pdbx_description
1 polymer ?
#
loop_
_entity_poly.entity_id
_entity_poly.type
_entity_poly.pdbx_seq_one_letter_code
_entity_poly.pdbx_strand_id
1 'polypeptide(L)'
;MNIIKDIRDALLYAVENRSPPPRTPMDLWTVLKDEWCELPPRYFQTLVESMPHRVAALLLGAVHDGFPPSAYLGGPGASRCSSEGGYIMSLKKSGIRRFQWSPCSIQQFRHFLK
;
A
#
# COMPACT_ATOMS: atom_id res chain seq x y z
N MET A 1 1.03 5.72 -6.82
CA MET A 1 0.94 4.34 -7.35
C MET A 1 -0.20 3.59 -6.67
N ASN A 2 -1.14 3.03 -7.43
CA ASN A 2 -2.15 2.12 -6.89
C ASN A 2 -1.73 0.70 -7.26
N ILE A 3 -1.13 -0.01 -6.31
CA ILE A 3 -0.55 -1.34 -6.54
C ILE A 3 -1.57 -2.39 -7.00
N ILE A 4 -2.86 -2.25 -6.64
CA ILE A 4 -3.94 -3.09 -7.17
C ILE A 4 -4.12 -2.83 -8.67
N LYS A 5 -3.97 -1.57 -9.10
CA LYS A 5 -3.97 -1.21 -10.52
C LYS A 5 -2.77 -1.82 -11.23
N ASP A 6 -1.58 -1.80 -10.63
CA ASP A 6 -0.38 -2.36 -11.26
C ASP A 6 -0.51 -3.89 -11.49
N ILE A 7 -1.09 -4.63 -10.53
CA ILE A 7 -1.39 -6.06 -10.69
C ILE A 7 -2.47 -6.27 -11.76
N ARG A 8 -3.54 -5.48 -11.74
CA ARG A 8 -4.60 -5.55 -12.75
C ARG A 8 -4.06 -5.32 -14.16
N ASP A 9 -3.22 -4.31 -14.33
CA ASP A 9 -2.65 -3.95 -15.62
C ASP A 9 -1.71 -5.06 -16.13
N ALA A 10 -0.94 -5.71 -15.23
CA ALA A 10 -0.10 -6.85 -15.58
C ALA A 10 -0.93 -8.06 -16.04
N LEU A 11 -2.01 -8.41 -15.33
CA LEU A 11 -2.90 -9.50 -15.73
C LEU A 11 -3.64 -9.21 -17.03
N LEU A 12 -4.11 -7.97 -17.21
CA LEU A 12 -4.78 -7.55 -18.44
C LEU A 12 -3.85 -7.70 -19.63
N TYR A 13 -2.62 -7.22 -19.51
CA TYR A 13 -1.60 -7.38 -20.55
C TYR A 13 -1.34 -8.85 -20.88
N ALA A 14 -1.24 -9.72 -19.87
CA ALA A 14 -1.01 -11.14 -20.08
C ALA A 14 -2.18 -11.84 -20.82
N VAL A 15 -3.41 -11.50 -20.45
CA VAL A 15 -4.62 -12.03 -21.12
C VAL A 15 -4.70 -11.55 -22.58
N GLU A 16 -4.46 -10.26 -22.84
CA GLU A 16 -4.56 -9.68 -24.19
C GLU A 16 -3.52 -10.25 -25.17
N ASN A 17 -2.34 -10.63 -24.67
CA ASN A 17 -1.25 -11.15 -25.49
C ASN A 17 -1.21 -12.69 -25.57
N ARG A 18 -2.17 -13.39 -24.95
CA ARG A 18 -2.19 -14.86 -24.95
C ARG A 18 -2.66 -15.40 -26.30
N SER A 19 -1.96 -16.43 -26.79
CA SER A 19 -2.30 -17.15 -28.02
C SER A 19 -2.43 -18.66 -27.74
N PRO A 20 -3.57 -19.30 -28.08
CA PRO A 20 -4.79 -18.69 -28.60
C PRO A 20 -5.50 -17.80 -27.55
N PRO A 21 -6.32 -16.83 -27.98
CA PRO A 21 -7.11 -16.03 -27.06
C PRO A 21 -8.16 -16.90 -26.35
N PRO A 22 -8.51 -16.62 -25.08
CA PRO A 22 -9.53 -17.36 -24.36
C PRO A 22 -10.90 -17.21 -25.05
N ARG A 23 -11.58 -18.33 -25.30
CA ARG A 23 -12.83 -18.36 -26.08
C ARG A 23 -14.07 -18.55 -25.21
N THR A 24 -13.86 -19.00 -23.98
CA THR A 24 -14.93 -19.20 -23.00
C THR A 24 -14.58 -18.51 -21.67
N PRO A 25 -15.57 -18.22 -20.81
CA PRO A 25 -15.31 -17.76 -19.45
C PRO A 25 -14.42 -18.72 -18.64
N MET A 26 -14.51 -20.02 -18.92
CA MET A 26 -13.67 -21.03 -18.26
C MET A 26 -12.21 -20.96 -18.73
N ASP A 27 -11.99 -20.74 -20.03
CA ASP A 27 -10.65 -20.49 -20.57
C ASP A 27 -10.07 -19.23 -19.94
N LEU A 28 -10.82 -18.12 -19.94
CA LEU A 28 -10.39 -16.86 -19.32
C LEU A 28 -10.02 -17.04 -17.85
N TRP A 29 -10.82 -17.78 -17.09
CA TRP A 29 -10.53 -18.08 -15.69
C TRP A 29 -9.27 -18.91 -15.51
N THR A 30 -9.03 -19.88 -16.40
CA THR A 30 -7.80 -20.68 -16.43
C THR A 30 -6.59 -19.80 -16.73
N VAL A 31 -6.70 -18.94 -17.76
CA VAL A 31 -5.66 -17.97 -18.10
C VAL A 31 -5.31 -17.10 -16.91
N LEU A 32 -6.31 -16.47 -16.29
CA LEU A 32 -6.09 -15.57 -15.16
C LEU A 32 -5.39 -16.26 -13.98
N LYS A 33 -5.71 -17.53 -13.69
CA LYS A 33 -5.01 -18.29 -12.65
C LYS A 33 -3.56 -18.55 -13.01
N ASP A 34 -3.29 -19.00 -14.22
CA ASP A 34 -1.93 -19.28 -14.69
C ASP A 34 -1.08 -18.01 -14.61
N GLU A 35 -1.56 -16.91 -15.22
CA GLU A 35 -0.82 -15.63 -15.23
C GLU A 35 -0.65 -15.06 -13.81
N TRP A 36 -1.65 -15.24 -12.93
CA TRP A 36 -1.55 -14.83 -11.52
C TRP A 36 -0.44 -15.57 -10.79
N CYS A 37 -0.32 -16.87 -10.98
CA CYS A 37 0.74 -17.69 -10.38
C CYS A 37 2.13 -17.30 -10.89
N GLU A 38 2.23 -16.87 -12.14
CA GLU A 38 3.48 -16.43 -12.78
C GLU A 38 3.83 -14.96 -12.48
N LEU A 39 2.97 -14.21 -11.77
CA LEU A 39 3.27 -12.82 -11.43
C LEU A 39 4.56 -12.73 -10.59
N PRO A 40 5.51 -11.86 -10.98
CA PRO A 40 6.75 -11.69 -10.23
C PRO A 40 6.49 -11.26 -8.77
N PRO A 41 7.22 -11.82 -7.78
CA PRO A 41 7.02 -11.52 -6.36
C PRO A 41 7.06 -10.03 -6.01
N ARG A 42 7.76 -9.20 -6.80
CA ARG A 42 7.87 -7.74 -6.61
C ARG A 42 6.51 -7.02 -6.55
N TYR A 43 5.51 -7.50 -7.30
CA TYR A 43 4.16 -6.92 -7.28
C TYR A 43 3.51 -7.13 -5.92
N PHE A 44 3.61 -8.35 -5.37
CA PHE A 44 3.09 -8.68 -4.05
C PHE A 44 3.91 -8.05 -2.93
N GLN A 45 5.23 -7.98 -3.06
CA GLN A 45 6.09 -7.34 -2.08
C GLN A 45 5.71 -5.86 -1.92
N THR A 46 5.58 -5.13 -3.03
CA THR A 46 5.18 -3.71 -2.99
C THR A 46 3.78 -3.54 -2.37
N LEU A 47 2.86 -4.47 -2.66
CA LEU A 47 1.52 -4.49 -2.08
C LEU A 47 1.61 -4.59 -0.56
N VAL A 48 2.21 -5.66 -0.07
CA VAL A 48 2.34 -5.98 1.36
C VAL A 48 3.09 -4.88 2.11
N GLU A 49 4.20 -4.38 1.57
CA GLU A 49 5.00 -3.33 2.21
C GLU A 49 4.24 -1.99 2.30
N SER A 50 3.33 -1.71 1.36
CA SER A 50 2.51 -0.48 1.39
C SER A 50 1.25 -0.60 2.25
N MET A 51 0.80 -1.80 2.58
CA MET A 51 -0.46 -2.01 3.30
C MET A 51 -0.51 -1.35 4.67
N PRO A 52 0.50 -1.48 5.54
CA PRO A 52 0.50 -0.81 6.84
C PRO A 52 0.27 0.70 6.70
N HIS A 53 0.96 1.35 5.77
CA HIS A 53 0.81 2.79 5.51
C HIS A 53 -0.63 3.17 5.17
N ARG A 54 -1.28 2.41 4.29
CA ARG A 54 -2.66 2.66 3.85
C ARG A 54 -3.67 2.41 4.97
N VAL A 55 -3.50 1.32 5.71
CA VAL A 55 -4.35 0.98 6.86
C VAL A 55 -4.25 2.06 7.93
N ALA A 56 -3.03 2.52 8.25
CA ALA A 56 -2.82 3.59 9.22
C ALA A 56 -3.49 4.90 8.80
N ALA A 57 -3.37 5.30 7.52
CA ALA A 57 -4.00 6.51 7.01
C ALA A 57 -5.54 6.41 7.00
N LEU A 58 -6.09 5.29 6.51
CA LEU A 58 -7.52 5.15 6.28
C LEU A 58 -8.31 4.78 7.54
N LEU A 59 -7.81 3.83 8.32
CA LEU A 59 -8.54 3.26 9.45
C LEU A 59 -8.09 3.84 10.80
N LEU A 60 -6.85 4.29 10.91
CA LEU A 60 -6.27 4.73 12.18
C LEU A 60 -6.04 6.26 12.25
N GLY A 61 -6.49 6.99 11.23
CA GLY A 61 -6.43 8.46 11.19
C GLY A 61 -5.02 9.05 11.21
N ALA A 62 -3.98 8.27 10.87
CA ALA A 62 -2.61 8.75 10.92
C ALA A 62 -2.26 9.61 9.70
N VAL A 63 -1.81 10.84 9.93
CA VAL A 63 -1.17 11.67 8.90
C VAL A 63 0.30 11.30 8.73
N HIS A 64 0.90 11.77 7.63
CA HIS A 64 2.34 11.64 7.39
C HIS A 64 3.18 12.28 8.50
N ASP A 65 4.34 11.68 8.81
CA ASP A 65 5.31 12.31 9.70
C ASP A 65 5.72 13.68 9.14
N GLY A 66 5.78 14.69 10.02
CA GLY A 66 6.09 16.07 9.68
C GLY A 66 4.86 16.92 9.35
N PHE A 67 3.66 16.32 9.32
CA PHE A 67 2.44 17.04 8.94
C PHE A 67 1.60 17.43 10.17
N PRO A 68 0.88 18.57 10.10
CA PRO A 68 -0.07 18.96 11.13
C PRO A 68 -1.25 17.98 11.21
N PRO A 69 -2.07 18.05 12.27
CA PRO A 69 -3.33 17.30 12.34
C PRO A 69 -4.22 17.54 11.11
N SER A 70 -5.05 16.54 10.78
CA SER A 70 -6.07 16.71 9.75
C SER A 70 -7.07 17.79 10.19
N ALA A 71 -7.37 18.77 9.32
CA ALA A 71 -8.34 19.82 9.64
C ALA A 71 -9.76 19.26 9.86
N TYR A 72 -10.08 18.12 9.24
CA TYR A 72 -11.39 17.48 9.36
C TYR A 72 -11.45 16.51 10.55
N LEU A 73 -10.47 15.59 10.68
CA LEU A 73 -10.47 14.57 11.73
C LEU A 73 -9.91 15.07 13.07
N GLY A 74 -9.10 16.13 13.07
CA GLY A 74 -8.38 16.60 14.24
C GLY A 74 -7.23 15.66 14.64
N GLY A 75 -7.06 15.50 15.96
CA GLY A 75 -6.03 14.65 16.56
C GLY A 75 -4.69 15.33 16.79
N PRO A 76 -3.67 14.56 17.23
CA PRO A 76 -2.37 15.13 17.60
C PRO A 76 -1.48 15.47 16.39
N GLY A 77 -1.80 14.96 15.20
CA GLY A 77 -0.95 15.10 14.01
C GLY A 77 0.41 14.40 14.17
N ALA A 78 1.37 14.76 13.33
CA ALA A 78 2.72 14.20 13.38
C ALA A 78 3.85 15.21 13.11
N SER A 79 3.59 16.50 13.31
CA SER A 79 4.54 17.60 13.06
C SER A 79 5.83 17.52 13.88
N ARG A 80 5.83 16.74 14.97
CA ARG A 80 7.02 16.51 15.82
C ARG A 80 7.96 15.43 15.29
N CYS A 81 7.54 14.62 14.32
CA CYS A 81 8.37 13.59 13.71
C CYS A 81 8.88 14.07 12.35
N SER A 82 10.12 13.71 11.98
CA SER A 82 10.68 14.07 10.68
C SER A 82 10.01 13.28 9.56
N SER A 83 9.63 13.95 8.47
CA SER A 83 9.15 13.34 7.23
C SER A 83 10.21 12.45 6.56
N GLU A 84 11.49 12.65 6.90
CA GLU A 84 12.64 11.89 6.39
C GLU A 84 13.12 10.80 7.36
N GLY A 85 12.38 10.56 8.45
CA GLY A 85 12.73 9.58 9.48
C GLY A 85 12.77 8.12 8.99
N GLY A 86 12.22 7.86 7.79
CA GLY A 86 12.22 6.54 7.15
C GLY A 86 11.25 5.55 7.79
N TYR A 87 10.28 6.02 8.57
CA TYR A 87 9.20 5.21 9.15
C TYR A 87 8.09 4.94 8.14
N ILE A 88 7.14 4.06 8.49
CA ILE A 88 6.02 3.70 7.62
C ILE A 88 5.25 4.95 7.13
N MET A 89 5.00 5.93 8.01
CA MET A 89 4.29 7.18 7.70
C MET A 89 5.20 8.33 7.24
N SER A 90 6.51 8.11 7.13
CA SER A 90 7.44 9.08 6.55
C SER A 90 7.26 9.19 5.03
N LEU A 91 7.70 10.31 4.44
CA LEU A 91 7.76 10.50 2.98
C LEU A 91 8.87 9.64 2.39
N LYS A 92 10.02 9.59 3.05
CA LYS A 92 11.11 8.67 2.71
C LYS A 92 10.71 7.22 2.97
N LYS A 93 10.69 6.40 1.92
CA LYS A 93 10.31 4.97 1.98
C LYS A 93 11.48 3.99 2.11
N SER A 94 12.70 4.48 2.29
CA SER A 94 13.92 3.68 2.38
C SER A 94 14.59 3.74 3.76
N GLY A 95 15.41 2.74 4.06
CA GLY A 95 16.20 2.66 5.30
C GLY A 95 15.70 1.61 6.30
N ILE A 96 16.42 1.48 7.41
CA ILE A 96 16.20 0.41 8.42
C ILE A 96 14.87 0.54 9.17
N ARG A 97 14.26 1.74 9.19
CA ARG A 97 13.02 2.02 9.91
C ARG A 97 11.76 1.84 9.07
N ARG A 98 11.90 1.40 7.81
CA ARG A 98 10.80 1.33 6.82
C ARG A 98 9.62 0.45 7.22
N PHE A 99 9.82 -0.44 8.20
CA PHE A 99 8.79 -1.32 8.78
C PHE A 99 8.48 -1.00 10.25
N GLN A 100 8.83 0.21 10.71
CA GLN A 100 8.58 0.69 12.06
C GLN A 100 7.63 1.88 12.03
N TRP A 101 6.84 2.01 13.11
CA TRP A 101 6.04 3.19 13.35
C TRP A 101 6.86 4.28 14.03
N SER A 102 6.65 5.53 13.64
CA SER A 102 7.19 6.66 14.39
C SER A 102 6.46 6.80 15.73
N PRO A 103 7.09 7.45 16.74
CA PRO A 103 6.38 7.80 17.98
C PRO A 103 5.10 8.62 17.73
N CYS A 104 5.09 9.48 16.70
CA CYS A 104 3.91 10.26 16.32
C CYS A 104 2.79 9.40 15.73
N SER A 105 3.12 8.40 14.89
CA SER A 105 2.15 7.44 14.38
C SER A 105 1.48 6.69 15.53
N ILE A 106 2.28 6.20 16.50
CA ILE A 106 1.76 5.50 17.69
C ILE A 106 0.87 6.43 18.53
N GLN A 107 1.25 7.70 18.68
CA GLN A 107 0.44 8.68 19.40
C GLN A 107 -0.93 8.91 18.73
N GLN A 108 -0.97 8.99 17.40
CA GLN A 108 -2.21 9.11 16.64
C GLN A 108 -3.09 7.86 16.80
N PHE A 109 -2.51 6.66 16.74
CA PHE A 109 -3.27 5.42 16.95
C PHE A 109 -3.93 5.38 18.33
N ARG A 110 -3.18 5.74 19.37
CA ARG A 110 -3.71 5.82 20.75
C ARG A 110 -4.80 6.88 20.92
N HIS A 111 -4.83 7.91 20.08
CA HIS A 111 -5.85 8.94 20.13
C HIS A 111 -7.20 8.42 19.61
N PHE A 112 -7.19 7.68 18.49
CA PHE A 112 -8.40 7.24 17.81
C PHE A 112 -8.90 5.84 18.21
N LEU A 113 -8.02 4.95 18.71
CA LEU A 113 -8.37 3.58 19.11
C LEU A 113 -8.63 3.42 20.63
N LYS A 114 -9.12 4.47 21.29
CA LYS A 114 -9.42 4.39 22.73
C LYS A 114 -10.44 3.31 23.07
#